data_AF-A0A3D8HYA0-F1
#
_entry.id   AF-A0A3D8HYA0-F1
#
_cell.length_a   1.000
_cell.length_b   1.000
_cell.length_c   1.000
_cell.angle_alpha   90.00
_cell.angle_beta   90.00
_cell.angle_gamma   90.00
#
_symmetry.space_group_name_H-M   'P 1'
#
loop_
_entity.id
_entity.type
_entity.pdbx_description
1 polymer ?
#
loop_
_entity_poly.entity_id
_entity_poly.type
_entity_poly.pdbx_seq_one_letter_code
_entity_poly.pdbx_strand_id
1 'polypeptide(L)' 'MNSKAWLNELKIASVNKNDKKVLDLIENLPNFDNIDDLICAREIVQSFIQKLQDDRDELYQGMLKLKQARLFLEG' A
#
# COMPACT_ATOMS: atom_id res chain seq x y z
N MET A 1 19.58 -3.58 7.67
CA MET A 1 19.10 -2.23 8.05
C MET A 1 18.59 -2.29 9.49
N ASN A 2 18.85 -1.28 10.33
CA ASN A 2 18.31 -1.23 11.69
C ASN A 2 16.79 -0.97 11.64
N SER A 3 16.00 -1.58 12.54
CA SER A 3 14.53 -1.44 12.61
C SER A 3 14.06 0.02 12.64
N LYS A 4 14.79 0.92 13.32
CA LYS A 4 14.45 2.35 13.40
C LYS A 4 14.65 3.09 12.07
N ALA A 5 15.76 2.81 11.38
CA ALA A 5 16.04 3.40 10.07
C ALA A 5 14.99 2.93 9.05
N TRP A 6 14.65 1.64 9.10
CA TRP A 6 13.58 1.07 8.28
C TRP A 6 12.22 1.68 8.55
N LEU A 7 11.83 1.84 9.81
CA LEU A 7 10.56 2.45 10.17
C LEU A 7 10.47 3.91 9.70
N ASN A 8 11.58 4.66 9.78
CA ASN A 8 11.63 6.03 9.26
C ASN A 8 11.48 6.05 7.74
N GLU A 9 12.13 5.14 7.02
CA GLU A 9 11.96 5.03 5.58
C GLU A 9 10.54 4.64 5.18
N LEU A 10 9.90 3.74 5.94
CA LEU A 10 8.51 3.35 5.73
C LEU A 10 7.57 4.54 5.91
N LYS A 11 7.77 5.32 6.97
CA LYS A 11 7.01 6.57 7.21
C LYS A 11 7.17 7.55 6.05
N ILE A 12 8.40 7.79 5.61
CA ILE A 12 8.68 8.71 4.50
C ILE A 12 8.04 8.21 3.20
N ALA A 13 8.18 6.92 2.89
CA ALA A 13 7.59 6.32 1.69
C ALA A 13 6.06 6.41 1.70
N SER A 14 5.43 6.13 2.84
CA SER A 14 3.99 6.24 3.05
C SER A 14 3.48 7.67 2.87
N VAL A 15 4.14 8.67 3.49
CA VAL A 15 3.77 10.09 3.36
C VAL A 15 3.93 10.58 1.92
N ASN A 16 4.99 10.14 1.23
CA ASN A 16 5.24 10.50 -0.16
C ASN A 16 4.37 9.73 -1.17
N LYS A 17 3.43 8.89 -0.70
CA LYS A 17 2.59 8.02 -1.55
C LYS A 17 3.42 7.18 -2.54
N ASN A 18 4.61 6.78 -2.13
CA ASN A 18 5.49 5.95 -2.95
C ASN A 18 5.19 4.47 -2.66
N ASP A 19 4.08 3.99 -3.22
CA ASP A 19 3.55 2.64 -2.97
C ASP A 19 4.57 1.55 -3.29
N LYS A 20 5.35 1.74 -4.36
CA LYS A 20 6.43 0.81 -4.73
C LYS A 20 7.45 0.70 -3.62
N LYS A 21 7.94 1.84 -3.10
CA LYS A 21 8.92 1.83 -2.00
C LYS A 21 8.33 1.26 -0.71
N VAL A 22 7.04 1.50 -0.45
CA VAL A 22 6.35 0.89 0.72
C VAL A 22 6.33 -0.64 0.59
N LEU A 23 5.97 -1.17 -0.58
CA LEU A 23 5.99 -2.61 -0.85
C LEU A 23 7.40 -3.20 -0.75
N ASP A 24 8.39 -2.56 -1.38
CA ASP A 24 9.79 -2.98 -1.31
C ASP A 24 10.28 -3.06 0.15
N LEU A 25 9.89 -2.10 1.00
CA LEU A 25 10.23 -2.10 2.42
C LEU A 25 9.52 -3.23 3.18
N ILE A 26 8.24 -3.49 2.90
CA ILE A 26 7.47 -4.58 3.53
C ILE A 26 8.06 -5.95 3.19
N GLU A 27 8.47 -6.17 1.93
CA GLU A 27 9.13 -7.41 1.50
C GLU A 27 10.48 -7.62 2.21
N ASN A 28 11.16 -6.53 2.55
CA ASN A 28 12.45 -6.53 3.24
C ASN A 28 12.31 -6.18 4.72
N LEU A 29 11.40 -6.89 5.41
CA LEU A 29 11.09 -6.67 6.82
C LEU A 29 12.33 -6.90 7.73
N PRO A 30 12.71 -5.94 8.58
CA PRO A 30 13.77 -6.15 9.56
C PRO A 30 13.25 -6.94 10.78
N ASN A 31 14.17 -7.47 11.57
CA ASN A 31 13.83 -7.89 12.93
C ASN A 31 13.60 -6.65 13.81
N PHE A 32 12.56 -6.69 14.63
CA PHE A 32 12.22 -5.61 15.54
C PHE A 32 12.71 -5.93 16.95
N ASP A 33 13.63 -5.12 17.46
CA ASP A 33 14.12 -5.23 18.84
C ASP A 33 13.23 -4.45 19.84
N ASN A 34 12.34 -3.60 19.33
CA ASN A 34 11.45 -2.76 20.12
C ASN A 34 9.99 -2.97 19.70
N ILE A 35 9.13 -3.25 20.68
CA ILE A 35 7.68 -3.43 20.49
C ILE A 35 6.99 -2.16 19.98
N ASP A 36 7.43 -0.98 20.39
CA ASP A 36 6.85 0.29 19.94
C ASP A 36 7.09 0.50 18.44
N ASP A 37 8.29 0.14 17.96
CA ASP A 37 8.64 0.22 16.53
C ASP A 37 7.80 -0.77 15.72
N LEU A 38 7.54 -1.97 16.26
CA LEU A 38 6.67 -2.96 15.64
C LEU A 38 5.21 -2.50 15.55
N ILE A 39 4.67 -1.93 16.63
CA ILE A 39 3.29 -1.39 16.65
C ILE A 39 3.18 -0.26 15.62
N CYS A 40 4.13 0.66 15.60
CA CYS A 40 4.16 1.74 14.62
C CYS A 40 4.22 1.22 13.17
N ALA A 41 5.07 0.22 12.90
CA ALA A 41 5.17 -0.39 11.58
C ALA A 41 3.84 -1.03 11.18
N ARG A 42 3.20 -1.76 12.09
CA ARG A 42 1.92 -2.43 11.85
C ARG A 42 0.81 -1.47 11.45
N GLU A 43 0.67 -0.35 12.17
CA GLU A 43 -0.36 0.67 11.86
C GLU A 43 -0.18 1.26 10.45
N ILE A 44 1.07 1.55 10.06
CA ILE A 44 1.38 2.08 8.72
C ILE A 44 1.04 1.04 7.65
N VAL A 45 1.43 -0.23 7.86
CA VAL A 45 1.12 -1.31 6.93
C VAL A 45 -0.39 -1.56 6.84
N GLN A 46 -1.12 -1.48 7.96
CA GLN A 46 -2.57 -1.63 7.96
C GLN A 46 -3.27 -0.52 7.16
N SER A 47 -2.84 0.73 7.35
CA SER A 47 -3.32 1.86 6.55
C SER A 47 -3.01 1.67 5.06
N PHE A 48 -1.82 1.15 4.74
CA PHE A 48 -1.43 0.87 3.36
C PHE A 48 -2.26 -0.26 2.71
N ILE A 49 -2.58 -1.32 3.47
CA ILE A 49 -3.49 -2.38 3.01
C ILE A 49 -4.87 -1.81 2.70
N GLN A 50 -5.42 -0.95 3.56
CA GLN A 50 -6.71 -0.32 3.31
C GLN A 50 -6.69 0.48 2.01
N LYS A 51 -5.65 1.30 1.80
CA LYS A 51 -5.46 2.03 0.54
C LYS A 51 -5.46 1.09 -0.67
N LEU A 52 -4.74 -0.03 -0.63
CA LEU A 52 -4.70 -0.98 -1.75
C LEU A 52 -6.06 -1.63 -2.02
N GLN A 53 -6.88 -1.84 -0.99
CA GLN A 53 -8.24 -2.33 -1.15
C GLN A 53 -9.14 -1.29 -1.83
N ASP A 54 -9.01 -0.03 -1.42
CA ASP A 54 -9.74 1.09 -2.03
C ASP A 54 -9.34 1.25 -3.51
N ASP A 55 -8.03 1.25 -3.81
CA ASP A 55 -7.49 1.33 -5.18
C ASP A 55 -8.01 0.18 -6.07
N ARG A 56 -8.08 -1.04 -5.51
CA ARG A 56 -8.63 -2.21 -6.22
C ARG A 56 -10.12 -2.02 -6.53
N ASP A 57 -10.90 -1.53 -5.57
CA ASP A 57 -12.33 -1.37 -5.72
C ASP A 57 -12.64 -0.28 -6.76
N GLU A 58 -11.90 0.83 -6.75
CA GLU A 58 -11.99 1.87 -7.78
C GLU A 58 -11.64 1.32 -9.17
N LEU A 59 -10.56 0.55 -9.29
CA LEU A 59 -10.16 -0.08 -10.55
C LEU A 59 -11.25 -1.03 -11.07
N TYR A 60 -11.84 -1.83 -10.19
CA TYR A 60 -12.95 -2.73 -10.54
C TYR A 60 -14.16 -1.95 -11.08
N GLN A 61 -14.55 -0.85 -10.43
CA GLN A 61 -15.62 0.02 -10.94
C GLN A 61 -15.27 0.63 -12.29
N GLY A 62 -14.02 1.04 -12.50
CA GLY A 62 -13.53 1.50 -13.80
C GLY A 62 -13.66 0.45 -14.90
N MET A 63 -13.29 -0.79 -14.61
CA MET A 63 -13.44 -1.93 -15.54
C MET A 63 -14.90 -2.21 -15.90
N LEU A 64 -15.82 -2.15 -14.93
CA LEU A 64 -17.25 -2.33 -15.19
C LEU A 64 -17.80 -1.27 -16.15
N LYS A 65 -17.44 0.00 -15.94
CA LYS A 65 -17.82 1.11 -16.84
C LYS A 65 -17.25 0.92 -18.24
N LEU A 66 -15.99 0.50 -18.34
CA LEU A 66 -15.36 0.21 -19.64
C LEU A 66 -16.06 -0.93 -20.38
N LYS A 67 -16.44 -1.99 -19.67
CA LYS A 67 -17.22 -3.10 -20.23
C LYS A 67 -18.57 -2.62 -20.77
N GLN A 68 -19.29 -1.78 -20.02
CA GLN A 68 -20.56 -1.20 -20.46
C GLN A 68 -20.40 -0.33 -21.70
N ALA A 69 -19.39 0.55 -21.72
CA ALA A 69 -19.10 1.40 -22.87
C ALA A 69 -18.76 0.57 -24.13
N ARG A 70 -18.02 -0.53 -23.96
CA ARG A 70 -17.71 -1.45 -25.05
C ARG A 70 -18.97 -2.13 -25.61
N LEU A 71 -19.84 -2.63 -24.74
CA LEU A 71 -21.11 -3.23 -25.16
C LEU A 71 -22.00 -2.25 -25.93
N PHE A 72 -21.98 -0.97 -25.58
CA PHE A 72 -22.71 0.07 -26.31
C PHE A 72 -22.16 0.26 -27.74
N LEU A 73 -20.85 0.17 -27.95
CA LEU A 73 -20.25 0.31 -29.28
C LEU A 73 -20.42 -0.92 -30.17
N GLU A 74 -20.63 -2.09 -29.57
CA GLU A 74 -20.82 -3.37 -30.26
C GLU A 74 -22.30 -3.67 -30.57
N GLY A 75 -23.23 -2.85 -30.08
CA GLY A 75 -24.67 -2.91 -30.37
C GLY A 75 -25.09 -1.97 -31.48
#